data_AF-A0A645B7Y9-F1
#
_entry.id   AF-A0A645B7Y9-F1
#
_cell.length_a   1.000
_cell.length_b   1.000
_cell.length_c   1.000
_cell.angle_alpha   90.00
_cell.angle_beta   90.00
_cell.angle_gamma   90.00
#
_symmetry.space_group_name_H-M   'P 1'
#
loop_
_entity.id
_entity.type
_entity.pdbx_description
1 polymer ?
#
loop_
_entity_poly.entity_id
_entity_poly.type
_entity_poly.pdbx_seq_one_letter_code
_entity_poly.pdbx_strand_id
1 'polypeptide(L)'
;MIQHDVTSPRPYDRIHKLSGTKGFVQKYPVMGIAFEPDAHKFLSEEAMDSVLLKYQHPIVKEVGEKAKKVGGHGGMDFIMDYRLIYCLHNGLPLDQDVYDAAEWSSLVELTELSVKNGSKPVEIPDFTRGDWKQLKKLEFAK
;
A
#
# COMPACT_ATOMS: atom_id res chain seq x y z
N MET A 1 2.14 0.43 11.98
CA MET A 1 2.68 -0.80 12.61
C MET A 1 2.90 -1.82 11.50
N ILE A 2 4.08 -2.41 11.45
CA ILE A 2 4.42 -3.49 10.54
C ILE A 2 4.49 -4.77 11.37
N GLN A 3 3.92 -5.86 10.87
CA GLN A 3 3.86 -7.15 11.56
C GLN A 3 4.19 -8.27 10.58
N HIS A 4 4.89 -9.30 11.07
CA HIS A 4 5.19 -10.51 10.32
C HIS A 4 4.83 -11.72 11.18
N ASP A 5 3.77 -12.43 10.78
CA ASP A 5 3.29 -13.65 11.42
C ASP A 5 2.76 -14.58 10.33
N VAL A 6 3.59 -15.55 9.97
CA VAL A 6 3.32 -16.54 8.90
C VAL A 6 3.33 -17.97 9.44
N THR A 7 3.37 -18.13 10.76
CA THR A 7 3.51 -19.42 11.44
C THR A 7 2.30 -19.77 12.30
N SER A 8 1.59 -18.77 12.82
CA SER A 8 0.42 -19.00 13.67
C SER A 8 -0.80 -19.46 12.85
N PRO A 9 -1.66 -20.35 13.37
CA PRO A 9 -2.90 -20.73 12.71
C PRO A 9 -3.95 -19.62 12.88
N ARG A 10 -3.93 -18.64 11.98
CA ARG A 10 -4.81 -17.47 12.01
C ARG A 10 -5.38 -17.15 10.62
N PRO A 11 -6.52 -16.43 10.54
CA PRO A 11 -6.98 -15.88 9.27
C PRO A 11 -5.94 -14.95 8.63
N TYR A 12 -5.94 -14.94 7.29
CA TYR A 12 -5.11 -14.03 6.50
C TYR A 12 -5.46 -12.57 6.78
N ASP A 13 -4.44 -11.75 7.03
CA ASP A 13 -4.61 -10.35 7.40
C ASP A 13 -3.38 -9.53 6.96
N ARG A 14 -3.59 -8.50 6.13
CA ARG A 14 -2.57 -7.49 5.78
C ARG A 14 -2.74 -6.16 6.51
N ILE A 15 -3.71 -6.10 7.43
CA ILE A 15 -4.17 -4.96 8.21
C ILE A 15 -4.77 -3.86 7.30
N HIS A 16 -3.95 -3.27 6.45
CA HIS A 16 -4.32 -2.19 5.52
C HIS A 16 -5.14 -1.12 6.25
N LYS A 17 -4.52 -0.53 7.27
CA LYS A 17 -5.14 0.42 8.18
C LYS A 17 -4.42 1.77 8.10
N LEU A 18 -5.18 2.82 7.84
CA LEU A 18 -4.70 4.20 7.81
C LEU A 18 -5.63 5.05 8.69
N SER A 19 -5.03 5.89 9.52
CA SER A 19 -5.74 6.84 10.38
C SER A 19 -5.12 8.22 10.19
N GLY A 20 -5.98 9.22 10.00
CA GLY A 20 -5.60 10.62 9.88
C GLY A 20 -6.53 11.50 10.70
N THR A 21 -6.28 12.81 10.68
CA THR A 21 -7.02 13.78 11.50
C THR A 21 -8.49 13.98 11.11
N LYS A 22 -8.92 13.44 9.96
CA LYS A 22 -10.29 13.59 9.44
C LYS A 22 -10.97 12.27 9.10
N GLY A 23 -10.29 11.14 9.31
CA GLY A 23 -10.84 9.86 8.95
C GLY A 23 -9.92 8.68 9.14
N PHE A 24 -10.54 7.52 8.95
CA PHE A 24 -9.98 6.20 9.19
C PHE A 24 -10.41 5.27 8.06
N VAL A 25 -9.51 4.38 7.64
CA VAL A 25 -9.81 3.29 6.70
C VAL A 25 -9.08 2.03 7.15
N GLN A 26 -9.77 0.89 7.04
CA GLN A 26 -9.24 -0.42 7.33
C GLN A 26 -9.80 -1.44 6.33
N LYS A 27 -8.98 -2.39 5.88
CA LYS A 27 -9.46 -3.53 5.08
C LYS A 27 -9.62 -4.79 5.91
N TYR A 28 -8.68 -5.06 6.82
CA TYR A 28 -8.66 -6.27 7.63
C TYR A 28 -8.41 -5.96 9.11
N PRO A 29 -8.96 -6.75 10.05
CA PRO A 29 -9.83 -7.90 9.80
C PRO A 29 -11.28 -7.49 9.49
N VAL A 30 -11.67 -6.26 9.84
CA VAL A 30 -12.99 -5.68 9.53
C VAL A 30 -12.79 -4.53 8.57
N MET A 31 -13.44 -4.63 7.41
CA MET A 31 -13.42 -3.56 6.44
C MET A 31 -14.31 -2.42 6.91
N GLY A 32 -13.80 -1.19 6.87
CA GLY A 32 -14.55 -0.03 7.33
C GLY A 32 -13.86 1.28 6.98
N ILE A 33 -14.67 2.31 6.80
CA ILE A 33 -14.24 3.70 6.62
C ILE A 33 -15.03 4.54 7.63
N ALA A 34 -14.38 5.51 8.27
CA ALA A 34 -15.02 6.48 9.16
C ALA A 34 -14.47 7.89 8.88
N PHE A 35 -15.30 8.93 9.01
CA PHE A 35 -14.91 10.32 8.76
C PHE A 35 -15.46 11.25 9.84
N GLU A 36 -14.73 12.33 10.13
CA GLU A 36 -15.25 13.42 10.96
C GLU A 36 -16.51 14.07 10.34
N PRO A 37 -17.49 14.52 11.14
CA PRO A 37 -17.50 14.56 12.61
C PRO A 37 -18.01 13.29 13.31
N ASP A 38 -18.47 12.27 12.57
CA ASP A 38 -19.06 11.04 13.14
C ASP A 38 -18.09 9.85 13.06
N ALA A 39 -16.80 10.09 13.33
CA ALA A 39 -15.74 9.09 13.18
C ALA A 39 -15.80 7.96 14.23
N HIS A 40 -16.73 8.03 15.18
CA HIS A 40 -16.97 6.99 16.19
C HIS A 40 -17.61 5.72 15.62
N LYS A 41 -18.10 5.75 14.37
CA LYS A 41 -18.73 4.61 13.70
C LYS A 41 -18.19 4.49 12.27
N PHE A 42 -18.17 3.25 11.76
CA PHE A 42 -17.98 3.06 10.33
C PHE A 42 -19.20 3.56 9.56
N LEU A 43 -18.96 4.00 8.33
CA LEU A 43 -20.01 4.24 7.35
C LEU A 43 -20.87 2.99 7.16
N SER A 44 -22.14 3.20 6.76
CA SER A 44 -22.95 2.10 6.24
C SER A 44 -22.29 1.50 4.99
N GLU A 45 -22.67 0.27 4.65
CA GLU A 45 -22.15 -0.42 3.47
C GLU A 45 -22.36 0.41 2.19
N GLU A 46 -23.57 0.98 2.00
CA GLU A 46 -23.89 1.79 0.82
C GLU A 46 -23.07 3.08 0.74
N ALA A 47 -22.83 3.72 1.90
CA ALA A 47 -22.01 4.93 1.97
C ALA A 47 -20.53 4.60 1.72
N MET A 48 -20.04 3.49 2.26
CA MET A 48 -18.68 2.99 2.02
C MET A 48 -18.48 2.68 0.53
N ASP A 49 -19.40 1.96 -0.10
CA ASP A 49 -19.33 1.63 -1.52
C ASP A 49 -19.36 2.87 -2.41
N SER A 50 -20.18 3.86 -2.05
CA SER A 50 -20.22 5.16 -2.74
C SER A 50 -18.88 5.88 -2.66
N VAL A 51 -18.20 5.83 -1.50
CA VAL A 51 -16.87 6.41 -1.31
C VAL A 51 -15.82 5.64 -2.15
N LEU A 52 -15.83 4.31 -2.09
CA LEU A 52 -14.89 3.48 -2.86
C LEU A 52 -15.05 3.68 -4.36
N LEU A 53 -16.29 3.78 -4.85
CA LEU A 53 -16.57 4.05 -6.27
C LEU A 53 -16.10 5.45 -6.68
N LYS A 54 -16.41 6.46 -5.86
CA LYS A 54 -15.99 7.86 -6.11
C LYS A 54 -14.48 7.99 -6.21
N TYR A 55 -13.74 7.36 -5.30
CA TYR A 55 -12.28 7.42 -5.22
C TYR A 55 -11.56 6.25 -5.89
N GLN A 56 -12.27 5.46 -6.70
CA GLN A 56 -11.66 4.34 -7.41
C GLN A 56 -10.53 4.85 -8.31
N HIS A 57 -9.35 4.22 -8.16
CA HIS A 57 -8.12 4.63 -8.85
C HIS A 57 -8.30 4.56 -10.38
N PRO A 58 -7.79 5.54 -11.16
CA PRO A 58 -7.93 5.55 -12.62
C PRO A 58 -7.43 4.27 -13.31
N ILE A 59 -6.28 3.73 -12.89
CA ILE A 59 -5.76 2.44 -13.42
C ILE A 59 -6.77 1.31 -13.20
N VAL A 60 -7.43 1.27 -12.04
CA VAL A 60 -8.45 0.24 -11.74
C VAL A 60 -9.70 0.46 -12.60
N LYS A 61 -10.08 1.70 -12.90
CA LYS A 61 -11.18 1.99 -13.85
C LYS A 61 -10.86 1.50 -15.26
N GLU A 62 -9.61 1.68 -15.69
CA GLU A 62 -9.15 1.33 -17.03
C GLU A 62 -9.02 -0.19 -17.24
N VAL A 63 -8.35 -0.88 -16.32
CA VAL A 63 -8.00 -2.30 -16.50
C VAL A 63 -8.55 -3.23 -15.43
N GLY A 64 -9.26 -2.75 -14.41
CA GLY A 64 -9.67 -3.54 -13.24
C GLY A 64 -10.56 -4.73 -13.58
N GLU A 65 -11.52 -4.58 -14.50
CA GLU A 65 -12.38 -5.71 -14.93
C GLU A 65 -11.59 -6.77 -15.72
N LYS A 66 -10.61 -6.35 -16.53
CA LYS A 66 -9.69 -7.29 -17.19
C LYS A 66 -8.80 -7.98 -16.17
N ALA A 67 -8.28 -7.23 -15.20
CA ALA A 67 -7.43 -7.74 -14.13
C ALA A 67 -8.12 -8.82 -13.31
N LYS A 68 -9.38 -8.61 -12.92
CA LYS A 68 -10.20 -9.60 -12.22
C LYS A 68 -10.40 -10.88 -13.05
N LYS A 69 -10.62 -10.75 -14.36
CA LYS A 69 -10.83 -11.90 -15.26
C LYS A 69 -9.55 -12.73 -15.44
N VAL A 70 -8.39 -12.08 -15.53
CA VAL A 70 -7.10 -12.78 -15.64
C VAL A 70 -6.71 -13.44 -14.31
N GLY A 71 -7.01 -12.77 -13.19
CA GLY A 71 -6.74 -13.30 -11.85
C GLY A 71 -5.38 -12.87 -11.29
N GLY A 72 -4.89 -13.61 -10.30
CA GLY A 72 -3.70 -13.26 -9.50
C GLY A 72 -4.05 -12.35 -8.31
N HIS A 73 -4.21 -12.95 -7.12
CA HIS A 73 -4.60 -12.26 -5.88
C HIS A 73 -5.80 -11.30 -6.02
N GLY A 74 -6.81 -11.65 -6.81
CA GLY A 74 -7.98 -10.79 -7.07
C GLY A 74 -7.78 -9.74 -8.17
N GLY A 75 -6.72 -9.87 -8.97
CA GLY A 75 -6.36 -9.01 -10.11
C GLY A 75 -5.23 -8.03 -9.84
N MET A 76 -4.71 -7.95 -8.61
CA MET A 76 -3.61 -7.01 -8.31
C MET A 76 -2.31 -7.37 -9.04
N ASP A 77 -2.03 -8.67 -9.22
CA ASP A 77 -0.83 -9.14 -9.91
C ASP A 77 -0.86 -8.69 -11.38
N PHE A 78 -2.02 -8.83 -12.05
CA PHE A 78 -2.19 -8.34 -13.41
C PHE A 78 -1.95 -6.83 -13.52
N ILE A 79 -2.45 -6.04 -12.57
CA ILE A 79 -2.26 -4.58 -12.61
C ILE A 79 -0.78 -4.23 -12.42
N MET A 80 -0.08 -4.93 -11.54
CA MET A 80 1.36 -4.75 -11.32
C MET A 80 2.15 -5.01 -12.60
N ASP A 81 1.95 -6.17 -13.22
CA ASP A 81 2.65 -6.54 -14.47
C ASP A 81 2.24 -5.61 -15.63
N TYR A 82 0.96 -5.26 -15.73
CA TYR A 82 0.45 -4.31 -16.71
C TYR A 82 1.19 -2.97 -16.62
N ARG A 83 1.33 -2.41 -15.42
CA ARG A 83 2.01 -1.13 -15.22
C ARG A 83 3.50 -1.21 -15.49
N LEU A 84 4.17 -2.28 -15.06
CA LEU A 84 5.57 -2.51 -15.38
C LEU A 84 5.80 -2.50 -16.89
N ILE A 85 5.05 -3.31 -17.64
CA ILE A 85 5.19 -3.39 -19.10
C ILE A 85 4.80 -2.08 -19.78
N TYR A 86 3.75 -1.40 -19.29
CA TYR A 86 3.35 -0.10 -19.81
C TYR A 86 4.48 0.93 -19.70
N CYS A 87 5.13 1.04 -18.54
CA CYS A 87 6.21 1.99 -18.36
C CYS A 87 7.42 1.64 -19.22
N LEU A 88 7.80 0.36 -19.30
CA LEU A 88 8.91 -0.09 -20.14
C LEU A 88 8.68 0.18 -21.63
N HIS A 89 7.46 -0.09 -22.12
CA HIS A 89 7.12 0.10 -23.53
C HIS A 89 7.09 1.58 -23.94
N ASN A 90 6.78 2.48 -23.00
CA ASN A 90 6.67 3.92 -23.25
C ASN A 90 7.88 4.74 -22.77
N GLY A 91 8.92 4.11 -22.21
CA GLY A 91 10.08 4.81 -21.68
C GLY A 91 9.76 5.71 -20.47
N LEU A 92 8.78 5.31 -19.66
CA LEU A 92 8.33 6.05 -18.48
C LEU A 92 9.02 5.54 -17.20
N PRO A 93 9.13 6.38 -16.15
CA PRO A 93 9.55 5.90 -14.84
C PRO A 93 8.59 4.82 -14.31
N LEU A 94 9.13 3.89 -13.53
CA LEU A 94 8.33 2.87 -12.85
C LEU A 94 7.54 3.50 -11.70
N ASP A 95 6.40 2.88 -11.36
CA ASP A 95 5.55 3.34 -10.26
C ASP A 95 6.18 3.12 -8.88
N GLN A 96 7.17 2.22 -8.80
CA GLN A 96 8.02 1.93 -7.65
C GLN A 96 9.45 1.83 -8.17
N ASP A 97 10.36 2.62 -7.60
CA ASP A 97 11.75 2.65 -8.05
C ASP A 97 12.68 1.80 -7.18
N VAL A 98 13.97 1.84 -7.50
CA VAL A 98 15.00 1.06 -6.78
C VAL A 98 15.17 1.51 -5.33
N TYR A 99 14.90 2.78 -5.02
CA TYR A 99 15.03 3.34 -3.68
C TYR A 99 13.85 2.91 -2.80
N ASP A 100 12.63 2.88 -3.35
CA ASP A 100 11.47 2.30 -2.67
C ASP A 100 11.75 0.83 -2.31
N ALA A 101 12.24 0.04 -3.27
CA ALA A 101 12.56 -1.37 -3.08
C ALA A 101 13.66 -1.57 -2.01
N ALA A 102 14.70 -0.75 -2.02
CA ALA A 102 15.78 -0.80 -1.03
C ALA A 102 15.29 -0.44 0.36
N GLU A 103 14.48 0.62 0.49
CA GLU A 103 13.91 1.06 1.76
C GLU A 103 13.05 -0.05 2.38
N TRP A 104 12.12 -0.63 1.62
CA TRP A 104 11.21 -1.65 2.14
C TRP A 104 11.94 -2.95 2.49
N SER A 105 12.89 -3.36 1.64
CA SER A 105 13.66 -4.59 1.86
C SER A 105 14.63 -4.47 3.04
N SER A 106 15.10 -3.26 3.35
CA SER A 106 16.00 -3.02 4.48
C SER A 106 15.40 -3.44 5.83
N LEU A 107 14.07 -3.48 5.94
CA LEU A 107 13.38 -3.89 7.17
C LEU A 107 13.77 -5.29 7.63
N VAL A 108 14.11 -6.20 6.72
CA VAL A 108 14.52 -7.57 7.10
C VAL A 108 15.75 -7.54 8.00
N GLU A 109 16.84 -6.93 7.54
CA GLU A 109 18.09 -6.84 8.29
C GLU A 109 17.97 -5.92 9.53
N LEU A 110 17.34 -4.75 9.37
CA LEU A 110 17.27 -3.76 10.44
C LEU A 110 16.42 -4.23 11.62
N THR A 111 15.33 -4.98 11.36
CA THR A 111 14.53 -5.56 12.44
C THR A 111 15.25 -6.69 13.15
N GLU A 112 16.01 -7.53 12.44
CA GLU A 112 16.88 -8.54 13.05
C GLU A 112 17.94 -7.89 13.94
N LEU A 113 18.61 -6.84 13.45
CA LEU A 113 19.58 -6.07 14.22
C LEU A 113 18.96 -5.45 15.46
N SER A 114 17.77 -4.86 15.34
CA SER A 114 17.02 -4.30 16.47
C SER A 114 16.76 -5.36 17.54
N VAL A 115 16.20 -6.51 17.17
CA VAL A 115 15.88 -7.62 18.09
C VAL A 115 17.14 -8.14 18.79
N LYS A 116 18.23 -8.38 18.05
CA LYS A 116 19.53 -8.82 18.61
C LYS A 116 20.10 -7.84 19.63
N ASN A 117 19.76 -6.56 19.55
CA ASN A 117 20.24 -5.51 20.43
C ASN A 117 19.23 -5.10 21.52
N GLY A 118 18.28 -6.00 21.86
CA GLY A 118 17.29 -5.75 22.89
C GLY A 118 16.15 -4.84 22.43
N SER A 119 15.76 -4.96 21.15
CA SER A 119 14.67 -4.18 20.52
C SER A 119 14.92 -2.67 20.53
N LYS A 120 16.19 -2.25 20.47
CA LYS A 120 16.55 -0.83 20.37
C LYS A 120 16.19 -0.29 18.98
N PRO A 121 15.78 0.99 18.86
CA PRO A 121 15.62 1.62 17.57
C PRO A 121 16.90 1.54 16.73
N VAL A 122 16.73 1.31 15.43
CA VAL A 122 17.80 1.29 14.42
C VAL A 122 17.43 2.29 13.34
N GLU A 123 18.37 3.13 12.95
CA GLU A 123 18.18 4.13 11.88
C GLU A 123 18.00 3.44 10.52
N ILE A 124 17.04 3.92 9.73
CA ILE A 124 16.85 3.49 8.34
C ILE A 124 17.78 4.32 7.45
N PRO A 125 18.61 3.70 6.60
CA PRO A 125 19.48 4.44 5.68
C PRO A 125 18.68 5.29 4.70
N ASP A 126 19.16 6.52 4.45
CA ASP A 126 18.66 7.33 3.34
C ASP A 126 19.27 6.84 2.01
N PHE A 127 18.58 5.91 1.37
CA PHE A 127 18.99 5.35 0.08
C PHE A 127 19.01 6.38 -1.06
N THR A 128 18.28 7.49 -0.90
CA THR A 128 18.22 8.58 -1.89
C THR A 128 19.28 9.67 -1.67
N ARG A 129 20.02 9.62 -0.55
CA ARG A 129 21.02 10.64 -0.17
C ARG A 129 20.45 12.06 -0.12
N GLY A 130 19.22 12.20 0.34
CA GLY A 130 18.49 13.46 0.49
C GLY A 130 17.62 13.84 -0.69
N ASP A 131 17.70 13.11 -1.81
CA ASP A 131 16.93 13.41 -3.02
C ASP A 131 15.44 13.12 -2.89
N TRP A 132 15.03 12.36 -1.86
CA TRP A 132 13.62 12.21 -1.49
C TRP A 132 12.91 13.56 -1.29
N LYS A 133 13.65 14.63 -0.93
CA LYS A 133 13.11 15.99 -0.76
C LYS A 133 12.70 16.66 -2.08
N GLN A 134 13.17 16.15 -3.21
CA GLN A 134 12.81 16.67 -4.53
C GLN A 134 11.39 16.24 -4.93
N LEU A 135 10.92 15.10 -4.40
CA LEU A 135 9.59 14.56 -4.66
C LEU A 135 8.57 15.14 -3.68
N LYS A 136 7.46 15.67 -4.21
CA LYS A 136 6.35 16.20 -3.39
C LYS A 136 5.29 15.15 -3.07
N LYS A 137 5.11 14.18 -3.96
CA LYS A 137 4.12 13.09 -3.90
C LYS A 137 4.45 12.06 -4.97
N LEU A 138 3.88 10.86 -4.84
CA LEU A 138 3.84 9.88 -5.91
C LEU A 138 2.95 10.36 -7.07
N GLU A 139 3.46 10.31 -8.29
CA GLU A 139 2.69 10.55 -9.52
C GLU A 139 2.86 9.37 -10.48
N PHE A 140 1.75 8.78 -10.92
CA PHE A 140 1.75 7.71 -11.91
C PHE A 140 1.94 8.31 -13.30
N ALA A 141 2.99 7.89 -14.01
CA ALA A 141 3.24 8.31 -15.38
C ALA A 141 2.11 7.87 -16.31
N LYS A 142 1.65 8.80 -17.15
CA LYS A 142 0.55 8.62 -18.11
C LYS A 142 1.08 8.29 -19.49
#